data_AF-A0A4P7WZ12-F1
#
_entry.id   AF-A0A4P7WZ12-F1
#
_cell.length_a   1.000
_cell.length_b   1.000
_cell.length_c   1.000
_cell.angle_alpha   90.00
_cell.angle_beta   90.00
_cell.angle_gamma   90.00
#
_symmetry.space_group_name_H-M   'P 1'
#
loop_
_entity.id
_entity.type
_entity.pdbx_description
1 polymer ?
#
loop_
_entity_poly.entity_id
_entity_poly.type
_entity_poly.pdbx_seq_one_letter_code
_entity_poly.pdbx_strand_id
1 'polypeptide(L)'
;MSETLEITCAGVEDSTSEAVYSAYWRTTFPQQEVEPTVLENREEEIIDCYLTDYGNNENPNLEVEKEVYLVIKTENLIGQTKDIDISNFGETFSYNGETLEDNTLNGFNISQDLHKVKLKVVKSQNKKSSLED
;
A
#
# COMPACT_ATOMS: atom_id res chain seq x y z
N MET A 1 -12.57 37.89 54.20
CA MET A 1 -11.86 38.16 52.93
C MET A 1 -11.85 36.85 52.18
N SER A 2 -12.34 36.83 50.95
CA SER A 2 -12.45 35.61 50.15
C SER A 2 -11.36 35.65 49.10
N GLU A 3 -10.49 34.65 49.12
CA GLU A 3 -9.37 34.51 48.18
C GLU A 3 -9.81 33.53 47.09
N THR A 4 -9.72 33.94 45.83
CA THR A 4 -10.07 33.10 44.67
C THR A 4 -8.78 32.66 43.99
N LEU A 5 -8.48 31.36 44.07
CA LEU A 5 -7.32 30.74 43.43
C LEU A 5 -7.68 30.28 42.02
N GLU A 6 -6.95 30.78 41.02
CA GLU A 6 -7.08 30.34 39.63
C GLU A 6 -5.95 29.37 39.28
N ILE A 7 -6.29 28.11 39.02
CA ILE A 7 -5.34 27.07 38.61
C ILE A 7 -5.47 26.89 37.10
N THR A 8 -4.43 27.20 36.35
CA THR A 8 -4.36 26.95 34.90
C THR A 8 -3.34 25.86 34.58
N CYS A 9 -3.44 25.25 33.40
CA CYS A 9 -2.45 24.29 32.91
C CYS A 9 -1.03 24.87 32.75
N ALA A 10 -0.87 26.19 32.88
CA ALA A 10 0.40 26.90 32.81
C ALA A 10 1.02 27.24 34.19
N GLY A 11 0.26 27.12 35.28
CA GLY A 11 0.70 27.47 36.64
C GLY A 11 -0.43 27.97 37.54
N VAL A 12 -0.09 28.25 38.80
CA VAL A 12 -0.98 28.88 39.79
C VAL A 12 -0.56 30.33 39.98
N GLU A 13 -1.51 31.25 39.86
CA GLU A 13 -1.32 32.68 40.15
C GLU A 13 -2.30 33.09 41.27
N ASP A 14 -1.82 33.85 42.25
CA ASP A 14 -2.62 34.44 43.32
C ASP A 14 -2.54 35.96 43.22
N SER A 15 -3.66 36.67 43.39
CA SER A 15 -3.75 38.13 43.21
C SER A 15 -2.93 38.96 44.20
N THR A 16 -2.32 38.35 45.21
CA THR A 16 -1.58 39.03 46.29
C THR A 16 -0.09 38.68 46.34
N SER A 17 0.40 37.79 45.46
CA SER A 17 1.79 37.32 45.49
C SER A 17 2.59 37.83 44.28
N GLU A 18 3.76 38.44 44.52
CA GLU A 18 4.67 38.94 43.46
C GLU A 18 5.45 37.83 42.71
N ALA A 19 5.17 36.55 42.99
CA ALA A 19 5.92 35.41 42.44
C ALA A 19 5.00 34.43 41.70
N VAL A 20 5.19 34.34 40.38
CA VAL A 20 4.54 33.35 39.51
C VAL A 20 5.23 31.99 39.67
N TYR A 21 4.53 31.01 40.23
CA TYR A 21 5.05 29.65 40.35
C TYR A 21 4.89 28.91 39.02
N SER A 22 5.90 29.03 38.15
CA SER A 22 6.00 28.21 36.94
C SER A 22 6.62 26.84 37.25
N ALA A 23 6.12 25.80 36.60
CA ALA A 23 6.58 24.44 36.86
C ALA A 23 7.96 24.18 36.24
N TYR A 24 8.87 23.61 37.03
CA TYR A 24 10.30 23.39 36.70
C TYR A 24 10.57 22.67 35.36
N TRP A 25 9.61 21.90 34.85
CA TRP A 25 9.75 21.16 33.58
C TRP A 25 9.74 22.06 32.32
N ARG A 26 9.39 23.35 32.44
CA ARG A 26 9.45 24.30 31.31
C ARG A 26 10.87 24.65 30.87
N THR A 27 11.86 24.49 31.75
CA THR A 27 13.26 24.90 31.52
C THR A 27 14.16 23.72 31.07
N THR A 28 13.70 22.48 31.22
CA THR A 28 14.58 21.29 31.04
C THR A 28 14.52 20.65 29.65
N PHE A 29 13.74 21.18 28.72
CA PHE A 29 13.86 20.81 27.31
C PHE A 29 14.75 21.83 26.60
N PRO A 30 16.08 21.63 26.53
CA PRO A 30 16.86 22.36 25.54
C PRO A 30 16.20 22.05 24.19
N GLN A 31 15.83 23.09 23.45
CA GLN A 31 15.48 22.95 22.04
C GLN A 31 16.76 22.55 21.32
N GLN A 32 17.09 21.26 21.39
CA GLN A 32 18.09 20.67 20.54
C GLN A 32 17.53 20.79 19.13
N GLU A 33 18.20 21.58 18.28
CA GLU A 33 17.99 21.52 16.84
C GLU A 33 18.31 20.10 16.41
N VAL A 34 17.27 19.27 16.38
CA VAL A 34 17.34 17.95 15.76
C VAL A 34 17.41 18.21 14.26
N GLU A 35 18.45 17.69 13.61
CA GLU A 35 18.49 17.69 12.16
C GLU A 35 17.20 17.03 11.66
N PRO A 36 16.50 17.64 10.68
CA PRO A 36 15.30 17.02 10.14
C PRO A 36 15.69 15.64 9.63
N THR A 37 15.04 14.60 10.16
CA THR A 37 15.21 13.25 9.63
C THR A 37 14.77 13.31 8.17
N VAL A 38 15.74 13.16 7.26
CA VAL A 38 15.45 13.04 5.83
C VAL A 38 14.62 11.78 5.68
N LEU A 39 13.33 11.95 5.35
CA LEU A 39 12.52 10.82 4.92
C LEU A 39 13.13 10.36 3.59
N GLU A 40 13.82 9.23 3.62
CA GLU A 40 14.31 8.59 2.39
C GLU A 40 13.08 8.31 1.54
N ASN A 41 12.90 9.09 0.47
CA ASN A 41 11.82 8.92 -0.48
C ASN A 41 12.15 7.68 -1.29
N ARG A 42 11.81 6.52 -0.74
CA ARG A 42 11.92 5.28 -1.48
C ARG A 42 10.77 5.27 -2.47
N GLU A 43 11.14 5.14 -3.74
CA GLU A 43 10.18 5.18 -4.84
C GLU A 43 9.16 4.04 -4.64
N GLU A 44 7.88 4.40 -4.72
CA GLU A 44 6.77 3.47 -4.65
C GLU A 44 6.47 2.96 -6.05
N GLU A 45 6.89 1.72 -6.36
CA GLU A 45 6.76 1.18 -7.70
C GLU A 45 6.36 -0.31 -7.72
N ILE A 46 5.63 -0.69 -8.76
CA ILE A 46 5.42 -2.08 -9.12
C ILE A 46 6.66 -2.54 -9.88
N ILE A 47 7.50 -3.33 -9.22
CA ILE A 47 8.79 -3.79 -9.75
C ILE A 47 8.58 -4.75 -10.93
N ASP A 48 7.67 -5.71 -10.76
CA ASP A 48 7.53 -6.81 -11.71
C ASP A 48 6.16 -7.50 -11.60
N CYS A 49 5.66 -8.03 -12.72
CA CYS A 49 4.36 -8.69 -12.80
C CYS A 49 4.41 -9.84 -13.82
N TYR A 50 4.25 -11.08 -13.37
CA TYR A 50 4.34 -12.27 -14.22
C TYR A 50 3.39 -13.38 -13.79
N LEU A 51 3.03 -14.24 -14.74
CA LEU A 51 2.21 -15.41 -14.50
C LEU A 51 3.07 -16.63 -14.21
N THR A 52 2.61 -17.47 -13.30
CA THR A 52 3.29 -18.71 -12.93
C THR A 52 2.31 -19.87 -12.74
N ASP A 53 2.73 -21.08 -13.10
CA ASP A 53 1.94 -22.31 -12.85
C ASP A 53 2.10 -22.78 -11.39
N TYR A 54 1.41 -23.86 -11.00
CA TYR A 54 1.69 -24.61 -9.78
C TYR A 54 3.17 -25.01 -9.66
N GLY A 55 3.83 -25.27 -10.79
CA GLY A 55 5.26 -25.60 -10.87
C GLY A 55 6.24 -24.42 -10.75
N ASN A 56 5.77 -23.19 -10.49
CA ASN A 56 6.60 -21.98 -10.47
C ASN A 56 7.30 -21.64 -11.80
N ASN A 57 6.83 -22.19 -12.92
CA ASN A 57 7.37 -21.86 -14.25
C ASN A 57 6.92 -20.45 -14.66
N GLU A 58 7.86 -19.59 -15.05
CA GLU A 58 7.65 -18.17 -15.41
C GLU A 58 6.95 -17.94 -16.76
N ASN A 59 6.39 -18.97 -17.39
CA ASN A 59 5.59 -18.84 -18.60
C ASN A 59 4.66 -20.06 -18.71
N PRO A 60 3.62 -20.17 -17.87
CA PRO A 60 2.71 -21.31 -17.89
C PRO A 60 2.05 -21.43 -19.26
N ASN A 61 1.77 -22.67 -19.70
CA ASN A 61 0.87 -22.84 -20.83
C ASN A 61 -0.53 -22.42 -20.37
N LEU A 62 -1.01 -21.31 -20.93
CA LEU A 62 -2.29 -20.70 -20.65
C LEU A 62 -3.36 -21.44 -21.46
N GLU A 63 -3.80 -22.56 -20.90
CA GLU A 63 -4.91 -23.35 -21.46
C GLU A 63 -6.22 -22.90 -20.84
N VAL A 64 -7.29 -22.96 -21.63
CA VAL A 64 -8.64 -22.63 -21.17
C VAL A 64 -9.01 -23.53 -19.99
N GLU A 65 -9.69 -22.96 -19.00
CA GLU A 65 -10.07 -23.59 -17.72
C GLU A 65 -8.93 -23.93 -16.76
N LYS A 66 -7.69 -23.58 -17.10
CA LYS A 66 -6.53 -23.81 -16.22
C LYS A 66 -6.41 -22.73 -15.16
N GLU A 67 -5.89 -23.14 -14.00
CA GLU A 67 -5.60 -22.26 -12.87
C GLU A 67 -4.13 -21.83 -12.92
N VAL A 68 -3.89 -20.53 -12.91
CA VAL A 68 -2.56 -19.91 -12.90
C VAL A 68 -2.43 -18.95 -11.73
N TYR A 69 -1.21 -18.60 -11.37
CA TYR A 69 -0.90 -17.65 -10.30
C TYR A 69 -0.26 -16.40 -10.89
N LEU A 70 -0.84 -15.25 -10.62
CA LEU A 70 -0.23 -13.96 -10.90
C LEU A 70 0.68 -13.57 -9.73
N VAL A 71 1.96 -13.38 -10.02
CA VAL A 71 2.95 -12.88 -9.06
C VAL A 71 3.13 -11.39 -9.30
N ILE A 72 2.87 -10.59 -8.27
CA ILE A 72 3.04 -9.14 -8.30
C ILE A 72 4.13 -8.80 -7.28
N LYS A 73 5.22 -8.20 -7.76
CA LYS A 73 6.31 -7.69 -6.92
C LYS A 73 6.19 -6.18 -6.84
N THR A 74 6.15 -5.66 -5.63
CA THR A 74 5.97 -4.23 -5.34
C THR A 74 6.99 -3.78 -4.32
N GLU A 75 7.48 -2.55 -4.44
CA GLU A 75 8.42 -1.94 -3.49
C GLU A 75 7.76 -0.72 -2.83
N ASN A 76 7.76 -0.68 -1.50
CA ASN A 76 7.19 0.41 -0.68
C ASN A 76 5.70 0.75 -0.93
N LEU A 77 4.92 -0.18 -1.51
CA LEU A 77 3.47 0.00 -1.74
C LEU A 77 2.58 -0.66 -0.67
N ILE A 78 3.17 -1.13 0.43
CA ILE A 78 2.44 -1.80 1.52
C ILE A 78 1.43 -0.82 2.16
N GLY A 79 0.16 -1.22 2.19
CA GLY A 79 -0.97 -0.42 2.69
C GLY A 79 -1.67 0.40 1.61
N GLN A 80 -1.12 0.47 0.40
CA GLN A 80 -1.74 1.16 -0.73
C GLN A 80 -2.65 0.23 -1.53
N THR A 81 -3.58 0.85 -2.26
CA THR A 81 -4.49 0.15 -3.17
C THR A 81 -4.15 0.59 -4.59
N LYS A 82 -3.87 -0.37 -5.46
CA LYS A 82 -3.46 -0.10 -6.84
C LYS A 82 -4.21 -0.97 -7.82
N ASP A 83 -4.42 -0.44 -9.01
CA ASP A 83 -4.96 -1.17 -10.14
C ASP A 83 -3.82 -1.88 -10.86
N ILE A 84 -3.98 -3.19 -11.05
CA ILE A 84 -2.96 -4.03 -11.69
C ILE A 84 -3.49 -4.46 -13.06
N ASP A 85 -2.90 -3.92 -14.12
CA ASP A 85 -3.20 -4.33 -15.48
C ASP A 85 -2.50 -5.66 -15.81
N ILE A 86 -3.29 -6.67 -16.17
CA ILE A 86 -2.81 -7.96 -16.68
C ILE A 86 -3.28 -8.21 -18.12
N SER A 87 -3.64 -7.14 -18.83
CA SER A 87 -4.00 -7.19 -20.26
C SER A 87 -2.85 -7.64 -21.15
N ASN A 88 -1.60 -7.49 -20.67
CA ASN A 88 -0.40 -7.82 -21.42
C ASN A 88 -0.36 -9.29 -21.91
N PHE A 89 -0.99 -10.20 -21.17
CA PHE A 89 -1.00 -11.64 -21.49
C PHE A 89 -1.95 -12.00 -22.64
N GLY A 90 -2.85 -11.09 -23.06
CA GLY A 90 -3.73 -11.31 -24.21
C GLY A 90 -4.83 -12.34 -24.02
N GLU A 91 -5.06 -12.84 -22.80
CA GLU A 91 -6.09 -13.83 -22.48
C GLU A 91 -7.05 -13.29 -21.45
N THR A 92 -8.28 -13.82 -21.41
CA THR A 92 -9.30 -13.41 -20.44
C THR A 92 -9.18 -14.25 -19.17
N PHE A 93 -8.93 -13.60 -18.04
CA PHE A 93 -8.82 -14.24 -16.74
C PHE A 93 -10.06 -14.00 -15.86
N SER A 94 -10.36 -14.96 -15.00
CA SER A 94 -11.31 -14.84 -13.91
C SER A 94 -10.60 -14.85 -12.57
N TYR A 95 -11.00 -13.92 -11.71
CA TYR A 95 -10.57 -13.83 -10.33
C TYR A 95 -11.74 -14.17 -9.42
N ASN A 96 -11.56 -15.13 -8.52
CA ASN A 96 -12.58 -15.56 -7.55
C ASN A 96 -13.97 -15.92 -8.15
N GLY A 97 -14.00 -16.38 -9.41
CA GLY A 97 -15.22 -16.74 -10.13
C GLY A 97 -15.89 -15.58 -10.89
N GLU A 98 -15.35 -14.36 -10.78
CA GLU A 98 -15.76 -13.21 -11.58
C GLU A 98 -14.78 -13.02 -12.74
N THR A 99 -15.27 -12.78 -13.94
CA THR A 99 -14.42 -12.52 -15.11
C THR A 99 -13.91 -11.08 -15.04
N LEU A 100 -12.59 -10.88 -15.12
CA LEU A 100 -12.01 -9.54 -15.14
C LEU A 100 -12.32 -8.87 -16.49
N GLU A 101 -13.14 -7.82 -16.47
CA GLU A 101 -13.31 -6.95 -17.64
C GLU A 101 -11.97 -6.24 -17.92
N ASP A 102 -11.55 -6.25 -19.18
CA ASP A 102 -10.25 -5.73 -19.63
C ASP A 102 -9.04 -6.25 -18.85
N ASN A 103 -9.13 -7.43 -18.23
CA ASN A 103 -8.00 -8.05 -17.51
C ASN A 103 -7.31 -7.07 -16.54
N THR A 104 -8.08 -6.21 -15.89
CA THR A 104 -7.54 -5.25 -14.92
C THR A 104 -8.06 -5.61 -13.54
N LEU A 105 -7.15 -5.83 -12.60
CA LEU A 105 -7.52 -6.09 -11.22
C LEU A 105 -7.61 -4.75 -10.49
N ASN A 106 -8.82 -4.22 -10.44
CA ASN A 106 -9.10 -2.92 -9.83
C ASN A 106 -9.07 -3.02 -8.30
N GLY A 107 -8.45 -2.05 -7.64
CA GLY A 107 -8.52 -1.95 -6.18
C GLY A 107 -7.75 -3.04 -5.41
N PHE A 108 -6.63 -3.54 -5.94
CA PHE A 108 -5.84 -4.57 -5.25
C PHE A 108 -5.15 -3.99 -4.01
N ASN A 109 -5.42 -4.56 -2.84
CA ASN A 109 -4.76 -4.16 -1.60
C ASN A 109 -3.39 -4.84 -1.46
N ILE A 110 -2.34 -4.01 -1.50
CA ILE A 110 -0.97 -4.47 -1.35
C ILE A 110 -0.65 -4.51 0.15
N SER A 111 -0.44 -5.70 0.69
CA SER A 111 -0.13 -5.93 2.10
C SER A 111 1.29 -6.47 2.34
N GLN A 112 1.99 -6.87 1.28
CA GLN A 112 3.36 -7.37 1.33
C GLN A 112 4.07 -7.07 0.00
N ASP A 113 5.40 -7.14 -0.03
CA ASP A 113 6.17 -6.85 -1.26
C ASP A 113 5.96 -7.89 -2.38
N LEU A 114 5.48 -9.09 -2.06
CA LEU A 114 5.24 -10.17 -3.02
C LEU A 114 3.86 -10.78 -2.86
N HIS A 115 2.98 -10.56 -3.83
CA HIS A 115 1.65 -11.12 -3.86
C HIS A 115 1.54 -12.27 -4.85
N LYS A 116 0.78 -13.31 -4.48
CA LYS A 116 0.40 -14.42 -5.36
C LYS A 116 -1.11 -14.50 -5.45
N VAL A 117 -1.67 -14.16 -6.60
CA VAL A 117 -3.11 -14.11 -6.84
C VAL A 117 -3.49 -15.28 -7.74
N LYS A 118 -4.45 -16.11 -7.30
CA LYS A 118 -4.93 -17.24 -8.11
C LYS A 118 -5.94 -16.74 -9.14
N LEU A 119 -5.70 -17.03 -10.41
CA LEU A 119 -6.54 -16.68 -11.54
C LEU A 119 -6.92 -17.95 -12.32
N LYS A 120 -8.08 -17.93 -12.97
CA LYS A 120 -8.53 -18.98 -13.87
C LYS A 120 -8.61 -18.44 -15.29
N VAL A 121 -8.01 -19.14 -16.26
CA VAL A 121 -8.13 -18.76 -17.67
C VAL A 121 -9.54 -19.10 -18.16
N VAL A 122 -10.30 -18.09 -18.57
CA VAL A 122 -11.67 -18.26 -19.09
C VAL A 122 -11.66 -18.43 -20.60
N LYS A 123 -10.82 -17.65 -21.30
CA LYS A 123 -10.74 -17.67 -22.75
C LYS A 123 -9.36 -17.23 -23.22
N SER A 124 -8.67 -18.10 -23.92
CA SER A 124 -7.49 -17.71 -24.67
C SER A 124 -7.93 -17.00 -25.95
N GLN A 125 -7.41 -15.80 -26.22
CA GLN A 125 -7.50 -15.19 -27.55
C GLN A 125 -6.57 -16.00 -28.47
N ASN A 126 -7.04 -17.16 -28.91
CA ASN A 126 -6.32 -17.93 -29.90
C ASN A 126 -6.19 -17.05 -31.14
N LYS A 127 -5.00 -16.54 -31.42
CA LYS A 127 -4.64 -15.94 -32.70
C LYS A 127 -4.60 -17.05 -33.75
N LYS A 128 -5.77 -17.60 -34.07
CA LYS A 128 -6.03 -18.12 -35.41
C LYS A 128 -6.17 -16.91 -36.31
N SER A 129 -5.02 -16.39 -36.76
CA SER A 129 -5.00 -15.78 -38.08
C SER A 129 -5.24 -16.93 -39.05
N SER A 130 -6.52 -17.18 -39.37
CA SER A 130 -6.86 -17.48 -40.75
C SER A 130 -6.17 -16.40 -41.59
N LEU A 131 -5.14 -16.79 -42.33
CA LEU A 131 -5.00 -16.26 -43.67
C LEU A 131 -5.41 -17.42 -44.59
N GLU A 132 -6.64 -17.31 -45.09
CA GLU A 132 -7.01 -17.68 -46.47
C GLU A 132 -5.85 -17.25 -47.40
N ASP A 133 -5.36 -18.06 -48.35
CA ASP A 133 -6.04 -18.73 -49.46
C ASP A 133 -5.20 -19.95 -49.92
#